data_AF-A0A356IKG8-F1
#
_entry.id   AF-A0A356IKG8-F1
#
_cell.length_a   1.000
_cell.length_b   1.000
_cell.length_c   1.000
_cell.angle_alpha   90.00
_cell.angle_beta   90.00
_cell.angle_gamma   90.00
#
_symmetry.space_group_name_H-M   'P 1'
#
loop_
_entity.id
_entity.type
_entity.pdbx_description
1 polymer ?
#
loop_
_entity_poly.entity_id
_entity_poly.type
_entity_poly.pdbx_seq_one_letter_code
_entity_poly.pdbx_strand_id
1 'polypeptide(L)'
;IAERDKLLQQCQLELDALQDQLGEHAVVAMTDAQPVNITYPVLEYPSKVVSLNFDKTPEVAGTLLGIKGQYLLLDSGVINIRKFTGYQVEVAV
;
A
#
# COMPACT_ATOMS: atom_id res chain seq x y z
N ILE A 1 13.17 20.81 -3.71
CA ILE A 1 14.04 19.73 -3.19
C ILE A 1 13.09 18.61 -2.79
N ALA A 2 13.20 17.42 -3.39
CA ALA A 2 12.30 16.30 -3.10
C ALA A 2 12.55 15.82 -1.65
N GLU A 3 11.50 15.51 -0.88
CA GLU A 3 11.64 15.15 0.55
C GLU A 3 12.64 14.00 0.79
N ARG A 4 12.77 13.08 -0.17
CA ARG A 4 13.81 12.04 -0.21
C ARG A 4 15.21 12.61 -0.01
N ASP A 5 15.59 13.62 -0.79
CA ASP A 5 16.95 14.16 -0.78
C ASP A 5 17.26 14.83 0.56
N LYS A 6 16.25 15.48 1.15
CA LYS A 6 16.34 16.06 2.50
C LYS A 6 16.54 14.99 3.57
N LEU A 7 15.80 13.88 3.49
CA LEU A 7 15.96 12.77 4.43
C LEU A 7 17.33 12.08 4.29
N LEU A 8 17.79 11.86 3.06
CA LEU A 8 19.13 11.30 2.81
C LEU A 8 20.22 12.19 3.41
N GLN A 9 20.11 13.51 3.23
CA GLN A 9 21.06 14.46 3.81
C GLN A 9 21.03 14.45 5.35
N GLN A 10 19.85 14.34 5.96
CA GLN A 10 19.69 14.31 7.42
C GLN A 10 20.27 13.05 8.05
N CYS A 11 20.30 11.93 7.32
CA CYS A 11 20.79 10.64 7.79
C CYS A 11 22.20 10.29 7.28
N GLN A 12 22.92 11.24 6.67
CA GLN A 12 24.18 10.94 5.99
C GLN A 12 25.22 10.28 6.93
N LEU A 13 25.38 10.81 8.14
CA LEU A 13 26.36 10.29 9.10
C LEU A 13 26.08 8.85 9.51
N GLU A 14 24.81 8.51 9.73
CA GLU A 14 24.38 7.16 10.08
C GLU A 14 24.50 6.19 8.90
N LEU A 15 24.22 6.67 7.68
CA LEU A 15 24.38 5.87 6.45
C LEU A 15 25.85 5.56 6.18
N ASP A 16 26.75 6.53 6.35
CA ASP A 16 28.20 6.34 6.20
C ASP A 16 28.72 5.30 7.22
N ALA A 17 28.31 5.42 8.49
CA ALA A 17 28.70 4.48 9.54
C ALA A 17 28.21 3.04 9.24
N LEU A 18 27.01 2.89 8.67
CA LEU A 18 26.49 1.57 8.26
C LEU A 18 27.26 1.00 7.07
N GLN A 19 27.65 1.82 6.10
CA GLN A 19 28.47 1.39 4.96
C GLN A 19 29.86 0.94 5.40
N ASP A 20 30.48 1.64 6.36
CA ASP A 20 31.77 1.25 6.93
C ASP A 20 31.69 -0.11 7.66
N GLN A 21 30.59 -0.36 8.38
CA GLN A 21 30.41 -1.58 9.17
C GLN A 21 30.03 -2.80 8.32
N LEU A 22 29.17 -2.61 7.32
CA LEU A 22 28.56 -3.71 6.56
C LEU A 22 29.18 -3.89 5.16
N GLY A 23 30.01 -2.94 4.73
CA GLY A 23 30.58 -2.86 3.39
C GLY A 23 29.80 -1.93 2.47
N GLU A 24 30.51 -1.36 1.50
CA GLU A 24 30.06 -0.28 0.59
C GLU A 24 28.76 -0.60 -0.18
N HIS A 25 28.44 -1.88 -0.39
CA HIS A 25 27.27 -2.33 -1.13
C HIS A 25 26.11 -2.84 -0.26
N ALA A 26 26.24 -2.83 1.06
CA ALA A 26 25.19 -3.29 1.96
C ALA A 26 24.02 -2.30 2.06
N VAL A 27 24.28 -1.01 1.84
CA VAL A 27 23.30 0.07 1.88
C VAL A 27 23.47 0.94 0.63
N VAL A 28 22.48 0.91 -0.26
CA VAL A 28 22.53 1.63 -1.55
C VAL A 28 21.38 2.63 -1.62
N ALA A 29 21.71 3.89 -1.90
CA ALA A 29 20.72 4.93 -2.13
C ALA A 29 20.01 4.73 -3.48
N MET A 30 18.68 4.74 -3.48
CA MET A 30 17.89 4.68 -4.71
C MET A 30 17.71 6.08 -5.32
N THR A 31 18.78 6.63 -5.89
CA THR A 31 18.81 7.99 -6.43
C THR A 31 17.88 8.21 -7.62
N ASP A 32 17.63 7.16 -8.40
CA ASP A 32 16.80 7.21 -9.60
C ASP A 32 15.34 6.84 -9.36
N ALA A 33 15.00 6.40 -8.13
CA ALA A 33 13.64 6.03 -7.78
C ALA A 33 12.70 7.24 -7.90
N GLN A 34 11.66 7.07 -8.71
CA GLN A 34 10.61 8.07 -8.89
C GLN A 34 9.47 7.85 -7.90
N PRO A 35 8.84 8.92 -7.38
CA PRO A 35 7.63 8.79 -6.60
C PRO A 35 6.53 8.06 -7.38
N VAL A 36 5.94 7.03 -6.76
CA VAL A 36 4.78 6.34 -7.34
C VAL A 36 3.53 7.12 -6.96
N ASN A 37 2.87 7.72 -7.95
CA ASN A 37 1.58 8.38 -7.76
C ASN A 37 0.47 7.35 -7.91
N ILE A 38 -0.28 7.11 -6.83
CA ILE A 38 -1.42 6.19 -6.83
C ILE A 38 -2.69 7.00 -6.63
N THR A 39 -3.66 6.85 -7.53
CA THR A 39 -4.98 7.47 -7.39
C THR A 39 -5.94 6.47 -6.76
N TYR A 40 -6.69 6.94 -5.76
CA TYR A 40 -7.70 6.17 -5.06
C TYR A 40 -9.08 6.77 -5.35
N PRO A 41 -9.66 6.53 -6.53
CA PRO A 41 -10.94 7.11 -6.91
C PRO A 41 -12.06 6.53 -6.05
N VAL A 42 -13.02 7.38 -5.69
CA VAL A 42 -14.28 6.96 -5.07
C VAL A 42 -15.42 7.57 -5.88
N LEU A 43 -16.17 6.72 -6.55
CA LEU A 43 -17.36 7.09 -7.34
C LEU A 43 -18.54 7.34 -6.39
N GLU A 44 -18.71 6.47 -5.41
CA GLU A 44 -19.79 6.55 -4.43
C GLU A 44 -19.34 6.00 -3.08
N TYR A 45 -19.76 6.66 -2.00
CA TYR A 45 -19.56 6.16 -0.64
C TYR A 45 -20.75 5.29 -0.22
N PRO A 46 -20.51 4.12 0.38
CA PRO A 46 -21.59 3.25 0.82
C PRO A 46 -22.44 3.94 1.90
N SER A 47 -23.76 3.85 1.77
CA SER A 47 -24.71 4.40 2.76
C SER A 47 -24.59 3.73 4.13
N LYS A 48 -24.16 2.47 4.17
CA LYS A 48 -23.85 1.71 5.38
C LYS A 48 -22.57 0.90 5.17
N VAL A 49 -21.66 0.97 6.14
CA VAL A 49 -20.42 0.19 6.10
C VAL A 49 -20.69 -1.22 6.64
N VAL A 50 -20.75 -2.19 5.75
CA VAL A 50 -20.79 -3.62 6.08
C VAL A 50 -19.43 -4.22 5.77
N SER A 51 -18.76 -4.79 6.78
CA SER A 51 -17.42 -5.38 6.59
C SER A 51 -17.53 -6.77 5.95
N LEU A 52 -16.92 -6.93 4.79
CA LEU A 52 -16.83 -8.19 4.06
C LEU A 52 -15.63 -9.00 4.57
N ASN A 53 -15.80 -10.32 4.71
CA ASN A 53 -14.79 -11.16 5.34
C ASN A 53 -14.69 -12.56 4.72
N PHE A 54 -13.54 -12.87 4.12
CA PHE A 54 -13.26 -14.17 3.51
C PHE A 54 -13.32 -15.36 4.49
N ASP A 55 -13.07 -15.13 5.79
CA ASP A 55 -13.16 -16.18 6.82
C ASP A 55 -14.60 -16.67 7.03
N LYS A 56 -15.58 -15.81 6.72
CA LYS A 56 -17.02 -16.11 6.87
C LYS A 56 -17.66 -16.40 5.52
N THR A 57 -17.21 -15.72 4.48
CA THR A 57 -17.76 -15.79 3.13
C THR A 57 -16.59 -15.83 2.15
N PRO A 58 -16.15 -17.02 1.70
CA PRO A 58 -14.94 -17.19 0.89
C PRO A 58 -14.98 -16.47 -0.45
N GLU A 59 -16.18 -16.25 -0.98
CA GLU A 59 -16.43 -15.52 -2.22
C GLU A 59 -17.10 -14.19 -1.91
N VAL A 60 -16.57 -13.12 -2.49
CA VAL A 60 -17.12 -11.76 -2.37
C VAL A 60 -17.32 -11.21 -3.78
N ALA A 61 -18.53 -10.77 -4.07
CA ALA A 61 -18.90 -10.18 -5.34
C ALA A 61 -19.58 -8.82 -5.12
N GLY A 62 -19.51 -7.96 -6.13
CA GLY A 62 -20.12 -6.64 -6.14
C GLY A 62 -19.46 -5.70 -7.15
N THR A 63 -20.06 -4.53 -7.33
CA THR A 63 -19.50 -3.46 -8.16
C THR A 63 -18.46 -2.67 -7.36
N LEU A 64 -17.23 -2.53 -7.87
CA LEU A 64 -16.22 -1.66 -7.26
C LEU A 64 -16.58 -0.18 -7.44
N LEU A 65 -17.04 0.46 -6.36
CA LEU A 65 -17.43 1.87 -6.31
C LEU A 65 -16.29 2.78 -5.88
N GLY A 66 -15.23 2.25 -5.28
CA GLY A 66 -14.06 3.06 -4.94
C GLY A 66 -12.97 2.33 -4.18
N ILE A 67 -11.87 3.04 -3.98
CA ILE A 67 -10.74 2.58 -3.18
C ILE A 67 -10.42 3.69 -2.17
N LYS A 68 -10.22 3.33 -0.89
CA LYS A 68 -9.79 4.25 0.17
C LYS A 68 -8.63 3.64 0.94
N GLY A 69 -7.40 3.92 0.49
CA GLY A 69 -6.20 3.30 1.07
C GLY A 69 -6.26 1.77 0.97
N GLN A 70 -6.35 1.07 2.11
CA GLN A 70 -6.43 -0.40 2.17
C GLN A 70 -7.85 -0.96 2.02
N TYR A 71 -8.84 -0.12 1.70
CA TYR A 71 -10.24 -0.54 1.59
C TYR A 71 -10.70 -0.54 0.14
N LEU A 72 -11.31 -1.63 -0.32
CA LEU A 72 -12.13 -1.63 -1.53
C LEU A 72 -13.59 -1.44 -1.12
N LEU A 73 -14.26 -0.51 -1.78
CA LEU A 73 -15.66 -0.15 -1.56
C LEU A 73 -16.47 -0.83 -2.65
N LEU A 74 -17.20 -1.88 -2.29
CA LEU A 74 -18.17 -2.54 -3.16
C LEU A 74 -19.58 -2.04 -2.84
N ASP A 75 -20.49 -2.15 -3.79
CA ASP A 75 -21.93 -1.96 -3.55
C ASP A 75 -22.50 -2.92 -2.47
N SER A 76 -21.90 -4.11 -2.34
CA SER A 76 -22.25 -5.13 -1.35
C SER A 76 -21.63 -4.91 0.03
N GLY A 77 -20.66 -4.02 0.15
CA GLY A 77 -19.96 -3.74 1.41
C GLY A 77 -18.52 -3.28 1.21
N VAL A 78 -17.74 -3.27 2.29
CA VAL A 78 -16.36 -2.80 2.28
C VAL A 78 -15.44 -3.94 2.70
N ILE A 79 -14.36 -4.14 1.95
CA ILE A 79 -13.33 -5.11 2.29
C ILE A 79 -12.02 -4.39 2.66
N ASN A 80 -11.45 -4.76 3.81
CA ASN A 80 -10.12 -4.33 4.21
C ASN A 80 -9.10 -5.36 3.70
N ILE A 81 -8.35 -5.02 2.65
CA ILE A 81 -7.43 -5.98 2.01
C ILE A 81 -6.25 -6.33 2.92
N ARG A 82 -5.83 -5.41 3.81
CA ARG A 82 -4.74 -5.67 4.77
C ARG A 82 -5.09 -6.79 5.75
N LYS A 83 -6.36 -6.95 6.12
CA LYS A 83 -6.82 -8.06 6.98
C LYS A 83 -6.50 -9.43 6.38
N PHE A 84 -6.44 -9.54 5.06
CA PHE A 84 -6.23 -10.79 4.33
C PHE A 84 -4.81 -10.89 3.75
N THR A 85 -3.85 -10.20 4.36
CA THR A 85 -2.44 -10.36 4.00
C THR A 85 -2.05 -11.83 4.15
N GLY A 86 -1.45 -12.40 3.10
CA GLY A 86 -1.05 -13.82 3.07
C GLY A 86 -2.10 -14.77 2.48
N TYR A 87 -3.29 -14.28 2.15
CA TYR A 87 -4.29 -15.08 1.42
C TYR A 87 -3.90 -15.12 -0.06
N GLN A 88 -4.06 -16.29 -0.69
CA GLN A 88 -4.07 -16.40 -2.14
C GLN A 88 -5.49 -16.11 -2.60
N VAL A 89 -5.66 -15.07 -3.41
CA VAL A 89 -6.97 -14.65 -3.93
C VAL A 89 -6.95 -14.68 -5.45
N GLU A 90 -8.07 -15.06 -6.05
CA GLU A 90 -8.33 -14.93 -7.48
C GLU A 90 -9.33 -13.79 -7.70
N VAL A 91 -9.12 -13.01 -8.76
CA VAL A 91 -9.99 -11.89 -9.13
C VAL A 91 -10.50 -12.13 -10.53
N ALA A 92 -11.83 -12.08 -10.70
CA ALA A 92 -12.51 -12.18 -11.98
C ALA A 92 -13.40 -10.93 -12.20
N VAL A 93 -13.64 -10.60 -13.47
CA VAL A 93 -14.45 -9.45 -13.93
C VAL A 93 -15.53 -9.95 -14.89
#